data_AF-A0A800H8Y1-F1
#
_entry.id   AF-A0A800H8Y1-F1
#
_cell.length_a   1.000
_cell.length_b   1.000
_cell.length_c   1.000
_cell.angle_alpha   90.00
_cell.angle_beta   90.00
_cell.angle_gamma   90.00
#
_symmetry.space_group_name_H-M   'P 1'
#
loop_
_entity.id
_entity.type
_entity.pdbx_description
1 polymer ?
#
loop_
_entity_poly.entity_id
_entity_poly.type
_entity_poly.pdbx_seq_one_letter_code
_entity_poly.pdbx_strand_id
1 'polypeptide(L)'
;MVDRYFSFQEIFGREDNVISIIYKPQDALNKNLYIELEDLVYQIDELPDVRNVASLFTLSDIDLKAWIGDLYDDSTPWDEDSILKVLKYIQEDPSIGSRVLSKDLNYGAIIITLTDVANNHHDRTALINQIKTLTAKTSPEWTYSGVSVLRTEY
;
A
#
# COMPACT_ATOMS: atom_id res chain seq x y z
N MET A 1 26.34 14.51 -17.80
CA MET A 1 25.97 14.18 -16.41
C MET A 1 24.50 14.47 -16.16
N VAL A 2 24.01 15.63 -16.62
CA VAL A 2 22.60 16.04 -16.60
C VAL A 2 21.70 15.10 -17.43
N ASP A 3 22.11 14.70 -18.64
CA ASP A 3 21.30 13.79 -19.47
C ASP A 3 21.08 12.41 -18.84
N ARG A 4 22.10 11.84 -18.18
CA ARG A 4 21.95 10.54 -17.50
C ARG A 4 20.96 10.62 -16.34
N TYR A 5 20.87 11.76 -15.67
CA TYR A 5 19.92 11.98 -14.59
C TYR A 5 18.49 12.10 -15.12
N PHE A 6 18.26 12.86 -16.20
CA PHE A 6 16.93 12.95 -16.81
C PHE A 6 16.48 11.63 -17.43
N SER A 7 17.37 10.92 -18.13
CA SER A 7 17.06 9.56 -18.63
C SER A 7 16.79 8.58 -17.49
N PHE A 8 17.49 8.70 -16.36
CA PHE A 8 17.19 7.90 -15.18
C PHE A 8 15.80 8.22 -14.61
N GLN A 9 15.45 9.50 -14.47
CA GLN A 9 14.11 9.91 -14.02
C GLN A 9 13.00 9.47 -14.97
N GLU A 10 13.24 9.51 -16.29
CA GLU A 10 12.29 9.06 -17.29
C GLU A 10 12.07 7.53 -17.22
N ILE A 11 13.14 6.76 -16.98
CA ILE A 11 13.07 5.30 -16.94
C ILE A 11 12.52 4.79 -15.58
N PHE A 12 12.92 5.40 -14.48
CA PHE A 12 12.65 4.90 -13.12
C PHE A 12 11.61 5.72 -12.34
N GLY A 13 11.12 6.83 -12.91
CA GLY A 13 10.31 7.81 -12.21
C GLY A 13 11.12 8.64 -11.22
N ARG A 14 10.47 9.60 -10.56
CA ARG A 14 11.12 10.39 -9.50
C ARG A 14 10.88 9.77 -8.13
N GLU A 15 11.91 9.73 -7.29
CA GLU A 15 11.83 9.22 -5.91
C GLU A 15 10.79 9.97 -5.07
N ASP A 16 10.58 11.26 -5.34
CA ASP A 16 9.56 12.05 -4.67
C ASP A 16 8.13 11.75 -5.12
N ASN A 17 7.91 10.87 -6.09
CA ASN A 17 6.57 10.44 -6.51
C ASN A 17 6.09 9.17 -5.76
N VAL A 18 6.81 8.72 -4.73
CA VAL A 18 6.42 7.54 -3.95
C VAL A 18 6.01 7.97 -2.54
N ILE A 19 4.84 7.50 -2.10
CA ILE A 19 4.36 7.61 -0.73
C ILE A 19 4.29 6.19 -0.16
N SER A 20 4.77 6.01 1.07
CA SER A 20 4.58 4.77 1.81
C SER A 20 3.71 5.04 3.02
N ILE A 21 2.57 4.37 3.10
CA ILE A 21 1.73 4.38 4.29
C ILE A 21 1.88 3.03 5.00
N ILE A 22 2.12 3.09 6.31
CA ILE A 22 2.39 1.94 7.15
C ILE A 22 1.20 1.80 8.10
N TYR A 23 0.65 0.60 8.20
CA TYR A 23 -0.44 0.30 9.11
C TYR A 23 0.02 -0.69 10.19
N LYS A 24 -0.48 -0.46 11.40
CA LYS A 24 -0.42 -1.42 12.50
C LYS A 24 -1.84 -1.92 12.76
N PRO A 25 -2.14 -3.19 12.44
CA PRO A 25 -3.46 -3.74 12.71
C PRO A 25 -3.68 -3.91 14.22
N GLN A 26 -4.93 -3.81 14.65
CA GLN A 26 -5.33 -4.18 16.02
C GLN A 26 -5.22 -5.69 16.23
N ASP A 27 -5.63 -6.44 15.19
CA ASP A 27 -5.51 -7.89 15.08
C ASP A 27 -5.18 -8.24 13.64
N ALA A 28 -3.95 -8.74 13.41
CA ALA A 28 -3.44 -9.08 12.10
C ALA A 28 -4.12 -10.31 11.48
N LEU A 29 -4.84 -11.13 12.26
CA LEU A 29 -5.49 -12.34 11.77
C LEU A 29 -6.99 -12.14 11.57
N ASN A 30 -7.53 -10.96 11.82
CA ASN A 30 -8.95 -10.67 11.67
C ASN A 30 -9.36 -10.52 10.19
N LYS A 31 -10.43 -11.21 9.76
CA LYS A 31 -10.99 -11.12 8.40
C LYS A 31 -11.35 -9.67 8.00
N ASN A 32 -11.97 -8.92 8.90
CA ASN A 32 -12.45 -7.57 8.61
C ASN A 32 -11.30 -6.60 8.29
N LEU A 33 -10.11 -6.80 8.88
CA LEU A 33 -8.92 -6.03 8.52
C LEU A 33 -8.65 -6.10 7.02
N TYR A 34 -8.68 -7.31 6.44
CA TYR A 34 -8.37 -7.51 5.03
C TYR A 34 -9.43 -6.93 4.11
N ILE A 35 -10.71 -6.99 4.52
CA ILE A 35 -11.81 -6.33 3.80
C ILE A 35 -11.61 -4.81 3.80
N GLU A 36 -11.31 -4.21 4.96
CA GLU A 36 -11.04 -2.77 5.08
C GLU A 36 -9.83 -2.34 4.25
N LEU A 37 -8.75 -3.12 4.27
CA LEU A 37 -7.54 -2.79 3.52
C LEU A 37 -7.72 -2.97 2.02
N GLU A 38 -8.48 -3.98 1.58
CA GLU A 38 -8.79 -4.18 0.16
C GLU A 38 -9.61 -2.99 -0.37
N ASP A 39 -10.69 -2.61 0.32
CA ASP A 39 -11.54 -1.46 -0.04
C ASP A 39 -10.74 -0.15 -0.04
N LEU A 40 -9.85 0.04 0.95
CA LEU A 40 -8.96 1.20 1.01
C LEU A 40 -8.01 1.26 -0.19
N VAL A 41 -7.41 0.13 -0.55
CA VAL A 41 -6.47 0.03 -1.68
C VAL A 41 -7.16 0.40 -2.98
N TYR A 42 -8.38 -0.11 -3.24
CA TYR A 42 -9.15 0.27 -4.41
C TYR A 42 -9.49 1.76 -4.43
N GLN A 43 -9.96 2.31 -3.31
CA GLN A 43 -10.26 3.75 -3.21
C GLN A 43 -9.05 4.64 -3.46
N ILE A 44 -7.85 4.22 -3.04
CA ILE A 44 -6.60 4.95 -3.30
C ILE A 44 -6.18 4.83 -4.77
N ASP A 45 -6.28 3.63 -5.36
CA ASP A 45 -5.88 3.38 -6.75
C ASP A 45 -6.77 4.13 -7.76
N GLU A 46 -8.03 4.40 -7.40
CA GLU A 46 -8.96 5.20 -8.20
C GLU A 46 -8.71 6.73 -8.13
N LEU A 47 -7.82 7.20 -7.26
CA LEU A 47 -7.52 8.63 -7.15
C LEU A 47 -6.79 9.11 -8.43
N PRO A 48 -7.18 10.25 -9.02
CA PRO A 48 -6.68 10.69 -10.33
C PRO A 48 -5.16 10.95 -10.37
N ASP A 49 -4.57 11.27 -9.23
CA ASP A 49 -3.14 11.54 -9.09
C ASP A 49 -2.31 10.30 -8.72
N VAL A 50 -2.96 9.15 -8.55
CA VAL A 50 -2.33 7.86 -8.28
C VAL A 50 -2.13 7.11 -9.59
N ARG A 51 -0.90 6.68 -9.84
CA ARG A 51 -0.52 5.89 -11.02
C ARG A 51 -0.65 4.39 -10.77
N ASN A 52 -0.29 3.95 -9.56
CA ASN A 52 -0.35 2.55 -9.15
C ASN A 52 -0.22 2.46 -7.62
N VAL A 53 -0.91 1.48 -7.04
CA VAL A 53 -0.72 1.04 -5.67
C VAL A 53 -0.06 -0.34 -5.64
N ALA A 54 1.03 -0.49 -4.87
CA ALA A 54 1.61 -1.77 -4.52
C ALA A 54 1.25 -2.11 -3.05
N SER A 55 0.52 -3.20 -2.88
CA SER A 55 0.00 -3.67 -1.59
C SER A 55 -0.14 -5.19 -1.60
N LEU A 56 -0.58 -5.74 -0.47
CA LEU A 56 -0.97 -7.15 -0.33
C LEU A 56 -2.00 -7.63 -1.38
N PHE A 57 -2.80 -6.71 -1.93
CA PHE A 57 -3.93 -7.02 -2.81
C PHE A 57 -3.65 -6.77 -4.30
N THR A 58 -2.70 -5.90 -4.63
CA THR A 58 -2.40 -5.54 -6.02
C THR A 58 -1.28 -6.36 -6.66
N LEU A 59 -0.59 -7.17 -5.86
CA LEU A 59 0.52 -8.02 -6.32
C LEU A 59 0.06 -9.40 -6.85
N SER A 60 -1.25 -9.67 -6.85
CA SER A 60 -1.82 -10.96 -7.24
C SER A 60 -2.13 -11.11 -8.74
N ASP A 61 -1.32 -10.52 -9.63
CA ASP A 61 -1.43 -10.70 -11.08
C ASP A 61 -1.03 -12.12 -11.57
N ILE A 62 -0.75 -13.05 -10.65
CA ILE A 62 -0.28 -14.41 -10.97
C ILE A 62 -1.34 -15.49 -10.75
N ASP A 63 -2.37 -15.28 -9.93
CA ASP A 63 -3.53 -16.19 -9.90
C ASP A 63 -4.68 -15.59 -9.09
N LEU A 64 -5.91 -15.98 -9.48
CA LEU A 64 -7.21 -15.72 -8.85
C LEU A 64 -7.11 -15.11 -7.44
N LYS A 65 -7.34 -13.79 -7.35
CA LYS A 65 -7.61 -13.02 -6.12
C LYS A 65 -7.02 -13.57 -4.82
N ALA A 66 -5.97 -12.86 -4.41
CA ALA A 66 -5.47 -12.74 -3.05
C ALA A 66 -4.85 -14.01 -2.49
N TRP A 67 -3.57 -13.92 -2.14
CA TRP A 67 -2.87 -14.95 -1.39
C TRP A 67 -3.61 -15.29 -0.08
N ILE A 68 -4.45 -14.37 0.40
CA ILE A 68 -5.31 -14.43 1.60
C ILE A 68 -6.68 -15.11 1.34
N GLY A 69 -7.04 -15.36 0.08
CA GLY A 69 -8.28 -16.03 -0.33
C GLY A 69 -9.46 -15.10 -0.59
N ASP A 70 -10.62 -15.69 -0.88
CA ASP A 70 -11.86 -14.95 -1.10
C ASP A 70 -12.42 -14.41 0.23
N LEU A 71 -12.27 -13.09 0.42
CA LEU A 71 -12.72 -12.39 1.62
C LEU A 71 -14.25 -12.32 1.73
N TYR A 72 -15.00 -12.61 0.67
CA TYR A 72 -16.47 -12.51 0.66
C TYR A 72 -17.15 -13.88 0.50
N ASP A 73 -16.38 -14.96 0.44
CA ASP A 73 -16.92 -16.30 0.54
C ASP A 73 -17.22 -16.66 2.00
N ASP A 74 -18.50 -16.71 2.34
CA ASP A 74 -18.97 -17.15 3.66
C ASP A 74 -19.04 -18.68 3.79
N SER A 75 -18.86 -19.42 2.68
CA SER A 75 -18.86 -20.89 2.69
C SER A 75 -17.53 -21.49 3.16
N THR A 76 -16.44 -20.72 3.05
CA THR A 76 -15.11 -21.11 3.53
C THR A 76 -14.85 -20.50 4.92
N PRO A 77 -14.67 -21.31 5.98
CA PRO A 77 -14.34 -20.79 7.30
C PRO A 77 -13.04 -20.00 7.30
N TRP A 78 -13.05 -18.85 7.98
CA TRP A 78 -11.83 -18.08 8.21
C TRP A 78 -10.93 -18.79 9.23
N ASP A 79 -9.77 -19.26 8.77
CA ASP A 79 -8.82 -20.02 9.59
C ASP A 79 -7.53 -19.22 9.82
N GLU A 80 -7.38 -18.70 11.04
CA GLU A 80 -6.25 -17.86 11.44
C GLU A 80 -4.89 -18.53 11.23
N ASP A 81 -4.79 -19.85 11.42
CA ASP A 81 -3.56 -20.63 11.19
C ASP A 81 -3.17 -20.64 9.71
N SER A 82 -4.15 -20.76 8.81
CA SER A 82 -3.94 -20.67 7.36
C SER A 82 -3.53 -19.27 6.96
N ILE A 83 -4.17 -18.23 7.50
CA ILE A 83 -3.80 -16.84 7.24
C ILE A 83 -2.36 -16.55 7.69
N LEU A 84 -1.98 -17.00 8.88
CA LEU A 84 -0.61 -16.82 9.38
C LEU A 84 0.42 -17.49 8.46
N LYS A 85 0.13 -18.69 7.91
CA LYS A 85 1.01 -19.36 6.94
C LYS A 85 1.14 -18.55 5.65
N VAL A 86 0.04 -18.02 5.15
CA VAL A 86 0.01 -17.16 3.97
C VAL A 86 0.84 -15.91 4.20
N LEU A 87 0.65 -15.20 5.32
CA LEU A 87 1.41 -13.99 5.63
C LEU A 87 2.92 -14.26 5.71
N LYS A 88 3.33 -15.38 6.30
CA LYS A 88 4.74 -15.80 6.33
C LYS A 88 5.27 -16.08 4.93
N TYR A 89 4.48 -16.75 4.09
CA TYR A 89 4.85 -17.01 2.71
C TYR A 89 5.03 -15.70 1.90
N ILE A 90 4.13 -14.72 2.06
CA ILE A 90 4.26 -13.37 1.47
C ILE A 90 5.52 -12.68 1.97
N GLN A 91 5.76 -12.73 3.28
CA GLN A 91 6.91 -12.09 3.92
C GLN A 91 8.25 -12.66 3.43
N GLU A 92 8.29 -13.96 3.12
CA GLU A 92 9.48 -14.64 2.58
C GLU A 92 9.73 -14.32 1.09
N ASP A 93 8.77 -13.75 0.38
CA ASP A 93 8.93 -13.39 -1.01
C ASP A 93 10.00 -12.28 -1.17
N PRO A 94 11.09 -12.52 -1.92
CA PRO A 94 12.20 -11.58 -2.05
C PRO A 94 11.85 -10.32 -2.85
N SER A 95 10.78 -10.34 -3.62
CA SER A 95 10.35 -9.23 -4.47
C SER A 95 9.39 -8.29 -3.74
N ILE A 96 8.54 -8.83 -2.88
CA ILE A 96 7.43 -8.06 -2.26
C ILE A 96 7.42 -8.10 -0.74
N GLY A 97 7.91 -9.17 -0.09
CA GLY A 97 7.67 -9.43 1.32
C GLY A 97 8.09 -8.27 2.22
N SER A 98 9.35 -7.86 2.13
CA SER A 98 9.88 -6.74 2.92
C SER A 98 9.35 -5.36 2.50
N ARG A 99 8.61 -5.27 1.39
CA ARG A 99 7.99 -4.02 0.91
C ARG A 99 6.59 -3.82 1.49
N VAL A 100 5.87 -4.90 1.80
CA VAL A 100 4.47 -4.84 2.24
C VAL A 100 4.22 -5.41 3.64
N LEU A 101 5.13 -6.19 4.22
CA LEU A 101 5.02 -6.76 5.57
C LEU A 101 6.30 -6.58 6.38
N SER A 102 6.18 -6.27 7.68
CA SER A 102 7.31 -6.24 8.60
C SER A 102 7.78 -7.64 8.95
N LYS A 103 9.03 -7.78 9.39
CA LYS A 103 9.66 -9.05 9.77
C LYS A 103 8.94 -9.79 10.90
N ASP A 104 8.28 -9.06 11.78
CA ASP A 104 7.51 -9.60 12.91
C ASP A 104 6.00 -9.71 12.62
N LEU A 105 5.55 -9.36 11.41
CA LEU A 105 4.15 -9.31 10.98
C LEU A 105 3.26 -8.35 11.80
N ASN A 106 3.85 -7.49 12.62
CA ASN A 106 3.12 -6.48 13.38
C ASN A 106 2.73 -5.25 12.55
N TYR A 107 3.30 -5.09 11.36
CA TYR A 107 3.02 -3.98 10.46
C TYR A 107 2.91 -4.47 9.03
N GLY A 108 2.07 -3.77 8.26
CA GLY A 108 2.13 -3.83 6.82
C GLY A 108 2.28 -2.45 6.20
N ALA A 109 2.51 -2.42 4.89
CA ALA A 109 2.70 -1.19 4.15
C ALA A 109 1.96 -1.23 2.81
N ILE A 110 1.51 -0.06 2.39
CA ILE A 110 0.96 0.22 1.07
C ILE A 110 1.86 1.29 0.43
N ILE A 111 2.37 0.98 -0.76
CA ILE A 111 3.25 1.86 -1.52
C ILE A 111 2.41 2.46 -2.65
N ILE A 112 2.33 3.79 -2.68
CA ILE A 112 1.51 4.54 -3.63
C ILE A 112 2.46 5.30 -4.54
N THR A 113 2.35 5.06 -5.84
CA THR A 113 3.13 5.83 -6.82
C THR A 113 2.25 6.85 -7.50
N LEU A 114 2.70 8.11 -7.51
CA LEU A 114 1.99 9.24 -8.06
C LEU A 114 2.25 9.42 -9.56
N THR A 115 1.35 10.12 -10.25
CA THR A 115 1.58 10.58 -11.62
C THR A 115 2.58 11.75 -11.64
N ASP A 116 3.30 11.93 -12.75
CA ASP A 116 4.25 13.04 -12.92
C ASP A 116 3.57 14.42 -13.01
N VAL A 117 2.24 14.45 -13.17
CA VAL A 117 1.43 15.67 -13.28
C VAL A 117 1.14 16.27 -11.90
N ALA A 118 1.16 15.47 -10.84
CA ALA A 118 1.04 15.89 -9.44
C ALA A 118 2.34 16.51 -8.87
N ASN A 119 3.08 17.26 -9.69
CA ASN A 119 4.38 17.83 -9.32
C ASN A 119 4.31 19.23 -8.70
N ASN A 120 3.12 19.81 -8.51
CA ASN A 120 2.96 21.02 -7.72
C ASN A 120 2.62 20.68 -6.26
N HIS A 121 3.08 21.51 -5.32
CA HIS A 121 2.94 21.26 -3.89
C HIS A 121 1.47 21.19 -3.44
N HIS A 122 0.57 21.94 -4.08
CA HIS A 122 -0.83 22.03 -3.70
C HIS A 122 -1.55 20.70 -3.91
N ASP A 123 -1.39 20.10 -5.10
CA ASP A 123 -2.05 18.85 -5.47
C ASP A 123 -1.53 17.69 -4.61
N ARG A 124 -0.24 17.69 -4.25
CA ARG A 124 0.33 16.70 -3.31
C ARG A 124 -0.26 16.81 -1.91
N THR A 125 -0.40 18.02 -1.37
CA THR A 125 -1.05 18.22 -0.06
C THR A 125 -2.50 17.75 -0.11
N ALA A 126 -3.23 18.07 -1.19
CA ALA A 126 -4.61 17.64 -1.37
C ALA A 126 -4.74 16.11 -1.40
N LEU A 127 -3.88 15.44 -2.17
CA LEU A 127 -3.87 13.98 -2.25
C LEU A 127 -3.53 13.33 -0.90
N ILE A 128 -2.51 13.82 -0.19
CA ILE A 128 -2.16 13.30 1.14
C ILE A 128 -3.33 13.46 2.11
N ASN A 129 -4.06 14.57 2.06
CA ASN A 129 -5.24 14.78 2.89
C ASN A 129 -6.41 13.85 2.51
N GLN A 130 -6.58 13.54 1.22
CA GLN A 130 -7.55 12.53 0.79
C GLN A 130 -7.19 11.15 1.33
N ILE A 131 -5.93 10.73 1.18
CA ILE A 131 -5.43 9.45 1.72
C ILE A 131 -5.66 9.40 3.23
N LYS A 132 -5.32 10.45 3.98
CA LYS A 132 -5.57 10.56 5.42
C LYS A 132 -7.06 10.45 5.79
N THR A 133 -7.93 11.00 4.95
CA THR A 133 -9.38 10.93 5.15
C THR A 133 -9.91 9.51 4.92
N LEU A 134 -9.34 8.78 3.95
CA LEU A 134 -9.68 7.38 3.68
C LEU A 134 -9.19 6.47 4.81
N THR A 135 -7.93 6.57 5.19
CA THR A 135 -7.33 5.75 6.27
C THR A 135 -7.99 6.00 7.63
N ALA A 136 -8.44 7.22 7.93
CA ALA A 136 -9.15 7.54 9.17
C ALA A 136 -10.49 6.80 9.35
N LYS A 137 -11.03 6.18 8.29
CA LYS A 137 -12.26 5.38 8.33
C LYS A 137 -12.00 3.90 8.63
N THR A 138 -10.74 3.49 8.71
CA THR A 138 -10.33 2.10 8.90
C THR A 138 -9.84 1.86 10.33
N SER A 139 -9.83 0.60 10.77
CA SER A 139 -9.44 0.19 12.12
C SER A 139 -7.94 0.29 12.46
N PRO A 140 -6.97 0.18 11.52
CA PRO A 140 -5.55 0.22 11.85
C PRO A 140 -5.04 1.60 12.33
N GLU A 141 -3.94 1.59 13.05
CA GLU A 141 -3.15 2.80 13.29
C GLU A 141 -2.26 3.08 12.08
N TRP A 142 -2.24 4.33 11.60
CA TRP A 142 -1.55 4.71 10.37
C TRP A 142 -0.34 5.62 10.62
N THR A 143 0.77 5.32 9.96
CA THR A 143 1.96 6.17 9.87
C THR A 143 2.24 6.48 8.41
N TYR A 144 2.43 7.76 8.06
CA TYR A 144 2.70 8.20 6.70
C TYR A 144 4.19 8.50 6.55
N SER A 145 4.82 7.98 5.50
CA SER A 145 6.25 8.10 5.24
C SER A 145 6.53 8.41 3.76
N GLY A 146 7.68 9.03 3.49
CA GLY A 146 8.15 9.42 2.16
C GLY A 146 8.51 10.91 2.09
N VAL A 147 9.38 11.26 1.14
CA VAL A 147 9.86 12.64 0.91
C VAL A 147 8.69 13.61 0.70
N SER A 148 7.60 13.14 0.09
CA SER A 148 6.36 13.91 -0.12
C SER A 148 5.61 14.24 1.16
N VAL A 149 5.61 13.34 2.15
CA VAL A 149 4.98 13.56 3.46
C VAL A 149 5.80 14.57 4.27
N LEU A 150 7.12 14.43 4.26
CA LEU A 150 8.02 15.31 5.00
C LEU A 150 7.99 16.77 4.49
N ARG A 151 7.76 16.99 3.19
CA ARG A 151 7.67 18.34 2.60
C ARG A 151 6.32 19.02 2.81
N THR A 152 5.29 18.27 3.19
CA THR A 152 3.93 18.82 3.41
C THR A 152 3.63 19.06 4.89
N GLU A 153 4.35 18.40 5.79
CA GLU A 153 4.22 18.56 7.25
C GLU A 153 5.19 19.61 7.84
N TYR A 154 6.22 20.04 7.10
CA TYR A 154 7.26 20.99 7.54
C TYR A 154 7.57 22.04 6.46
#